data_AF-J9FUC4-F1
#
_entry.id   AF-J9FUC4-F1
#
_cell.length_a   1.000
_cell.length_b   1.000
_cell.length_c   1.000
_cell.angle_alpha   90.00
_cell.angle_beta   90.00
_cell.angle_gamma   90.00
#
_symmetry.space_group_name_H-M   'P 1'
#
loop_
_entity.id
_entity.type
_entity.pdbx_description
1 polymer ?
#
loop_
_entity_poly.entity_id
_entity_poly.type
_entity_poly.pdbx_seq_one_letter_code
_entity_poly.pdbx_strand_id
1 'polypeptide(L)'
;YGLGVLEMMEMLYDIEIVRLTIFQPRINNFSSWEITPEALKKWGNEILKPRSAMALAGEGEFHAGSWCRFCKAKNQCRARAEEFLRLAKMEFRPPDLLSEEEISEILKISDELAKWAADVYSFAQDQAIIHGKQWKGY
;
A
#
# COMPACT_ATOMS: atom_id res chain seq x y z
N TYR A 1 -2.00 6.16 -32.20
CA TYR A 1 -1.44 6.72 -30.94
C TYR A 1 -0.68 7.99 -31.27
N GLY A 2 -0.55 8.96 -30.36
CA GLY A 2 0.04 10.29 -30.65
C GLY A 2 1.41 10.22 -31.32
N LEU A 3 2.31 9.37 -30.81
CA LEU A 3 3.65 9.15 -31.38
C LEU A 3 3.64 8.69 -32.85
N GLY A 4 2.78 7.73 -33.19
CA GLY A 4 2.72 7.21 -34.56
C GLY A 4 2.15 8.22 -35.56
N VAL A 5 1.18 9.04 -35.14
CA VAL A 5 0.67 10.13 -36.00
C VAL A 5 1.74 11.19 -36.21
N LEU A 6 2.45 11.58 -35.13
CA LEU A 6 3.55 12.53 -35.20
C LEU A 6 4.65 12.05 -36.17
N GLU A 7 5.09 10.80 -36.05
CA GLU A 7 6.09 10.19 -36.94
C GLU A 7 5.69 10.24 -38.42
N MET A 8 4.42 10.02 -38.74
CA MET A 8 3.92 10.10 -40.11
C MET A 8 3.86 11.54 -40.66
N MET A 9 3.58 12.53 -39.80
CA MET A 9 3.29 13.90 -40.22
C MET A 9 4.50 14.83 -40.14
N GLU A 10 5.49 14.54 -39.29
CA GLU A 10 6.70 15.36 -39.13
C GLU A 10 7.61 15.35 -40.37
N MET A 11 7.43 14.37 -41.26
CA MET A 11 8.10 14.38 -42.57
C MET A 11 7.49 15.40 -43.54
N LEU A 12 6.25 15.85 -43.28
CA LEU A 12 5.48 16.72 -44.17
C LEU A 12 5.32 18.14 -43.63
N TYR A 13 5.36 18.31 -42.31
CA TYR A 13 5.07 19.57 -41.65
C TYR A 13 6.05 19.83 -40.50
N ASP A 14 6.37 21.10 -40.29
CA ASP A 14 7.01 21.55 -39.05
C ASP A 14 5.93 21.69 -37.97
N ILE A 15 5.84 20.69 -37.10
CA ILE A 15 4.76 20.58 -36.11
C ILE A 15 5.22 21.25 -34.83
N GLU A 16 4.53 22.28 -34.37
CA GLU A 16 4.86 22.92 -33.09
C GLU A 16 4.10 22.30 -31.91
N ILE A 17 2.86 21.84 -32.16
CA ILE A 17 1.94 21.39 -31.11
C ILE A 17 1.22 20.10 -31.54
N VAL A 18 1.20 19.13 -30.65
CA VAL A 18 0.37 17.93 -30.74
C VAL A 18 -0.76 18.03 -29.73
N ARG A 19 -2.01 18.07 -30.21
CA ARG A 19 -3.19 17.99 -29.34
C ARG A 19 -3.66 16.54 -29.21
N LEU A 20 -3.70 16.03 -27.99
CA LEU A 20 -4.15 14.69 -27.65
C LEU A 20 -5.53 14.76 -27.02
N THR A 21 -6.45 13.89 -27.43
CA THR A 21 -7.82 13.84 -26.93
C THR A 21 -8.22 12.42 -26.53
N ILE A 22 -8.67 12.25 -25.28
CA ILE A 22 -9.41 11.08 -24.80
C ILE A 22 -10.90 11.40 -24.96
N PHE A 23 -11.59 10.61 -25.79
CA PHE A 23 -13.02 10.79 -26.09
C PHE A 23 -13.80 9.54 -25.67
N GLN A 24 -14.53 9.61 -24.55
CA GLN A 24 -15.26 8.49 -23.96
C GLN A 24 -16.72 8.88 -23.61
N PRO A 25 -17.59 9.06 -24.61
CA PRO A 25 -18.93 9.62 -24.43
C PRO A 25 -19.85 8.77 -23.53
N ARG A 26 -19.69 7.45 -23.52
CA ARG A 26 -20.50 6.54 -22.70
C ARG A 26 -20.41 6.82 -21.19
N ILE A 27 -19.27 7.32 -20.73
CA ILE A 27 -19.04 7.68 -19.32
C ILE A 27 -18.86 9.19 -19.13
N ASN A 28 -19.25 9.98 -20.14
CA ASN A 28 -19.12 11.43 -20.16
C ASN A 28 -17.70 11.94 -19.82
N ASN A 29 -16.66 11.25 -20.30
CA ASN A 29 -15.28 11.65 -20.09
C ASN A 29 -14.65 12.17 -21.39
N PHE A 30 -14.30 13.45 -21.38
CA PHE A 30 -13.64 14.14 -22.49
C PHE A 30 -12.45 14.91 -21.93
N SER A 31 -11.25 14.60 -22.40
CA SER A 31 -10.02 15.24 -21.93
C SER A 31 -9.14 15.55 -23.11
N SER A 32 -8.81 16.83 -23.29
CA SER A 32 -7.89 17.29 -24.32
C SER A 32 -6.74 18.04 -23.67
N TRP A 33 -5.53 17.83 -24.17
CA TRP A 33 -4.36 18.59 -23.77
C TRP A 33 -3.38 18.70 -24.93
N GLU A 34 -2.41 19.60 -24.79
CA GLU A 34 -1.38 19.88 -25.78
C GLU A 34 -0.01 19.48 -25.24
N ILE A 35 0.87 19.08 -26.16
CA ILE A 35 2.25 18.70 -25.87
C ILE A 35 3.12 19.01 -27.09
N THR A 36 4.37 19.40 -26.89
CA THR A 36 5.31 19.57 -28.00
C THR A 36 5.74 18.21 -28.56
N PRO A 37 6.15 18.12 -29.85
CA PRO A 37 6.73 16.90 -30.40
C PRO A 37 7.89 16.34 -29.58
N GLU A 38 8.80 17.20 -29.10
CA GLU A 38 9.98 16.81 -28.34
C GLU A 38 9.57 16.17 -27.01
N ALA A 39 8.64 16.79 -26.29
CA ALA A 39 8.15 16.27 -25.02
C ALA A 39 7.41 14.93 -25.21
N LEU A 40 6.63 14.79 -26.30
CA LEU A 40 5.94 13.54 -26.62
C LEU A 40 6.94 12.42 -26.96
N LYS A 41 7.95 12.70 -27.79
CA LYS A 41 9.04 11.77 -28.12
C LYS A 41 9.84 11.37 -26.88
N LYS A 42 10.17 12.34 -26.01
CA LYS A 42 10.86 12.11 -24.74
C LYS A 42 10.09 11.15 -23.85
N TRP A 43 8.78 11.40 -23.63
CA TRP A 43 7.93 10.48 -22.88
C TRP A 43 7.88 9.08 -23.53
N GLY A 44 7.82 9.00 -24.86
CA GLY A 44 7.86 7.74 -25.59
C GLY A 44 9.13 6.93 -25.32
N ASN A 45 10.28 7.58 -25.34
CA ASN A 45 11.59 6.95 -25.17
C ASN A 45 11.94 6.63 -23.71
N GLU A 46 11.63 7.54 -22.79
CA GLU A 46 12.05 7.43 -21.38
C GLU A 46 11.04 6.69 -20.52
N ILE A 47 9.76 6.71 -20.88
CA ILE A 47 8.68 6.17 -20.03
C ILE A 47 7.97 5.00 -20.70
N LEU A 48 7.42 5.20 -21.90
CA LEU A 48 6.60 4.18 -22.55
C LEU A 48 7.45 2.96 -22.92
N LYS A 49 8.53 3.15 -23.69
CA LYS A 49 9.35 2.07 -24.23
C LYS A 49 9.98 1.19 -23.13
N PRO A 50 10.61 1.73 -22.06
CA PRO A 50 11.20 0.91 -21.01
C PRO A 50 10.13 0.12 -20.23
N ARG A 51 9.00 0.76 -19.90
CA ARG A 51 7.90 0.08 -19.18
C ARG A 51 7.23 -1.00 -20.01
N SER A 52 7.07 -0.78 -21.31
CA SER A 52 6.58 -1.81 -22.23
C SER A 52 7.51 -3.02 -22.30
N ALA A 53 8.83 -2.80 -22.32
CA ALA A 53 9.81 -3.88 -22.28
C ALA A 53 9.73 -4.69 -20.97
N MET A 54 9.67 -4.01 -19.82
CA MET A 54 9.47 -4.67 -18.52
C MET A 54 8.19 -5.51 -18.51
N ALA A 55 7.07 -4.95 -18.96
CA ALA A 55 5.80 -5.66 -18.99
C ALA A 55 5.85 -6.92 -19.89
N LEU A 56 6.55 -6.86 -21.02
CA LEU A 56 6.77 -8.02 -21.90
C LEU A 56 7.66 -9.10 -21.26
N ALA A 57 8.64 -8.70 -20.44
CA ALA A 57 9.46 -9.60 -19.64
C ALA A 57 8.73 -10.17 -18.41
N GLY A 58 7.50 -9.72 -18.13
CA GLY A 58 6.77 -10.07 -16.91
C GLY A 58 7.31 -9.39 -15.64
N GLU A 59 8.10 -8.34 -15.81
CA GLU A 59 8.69 -7.54 -14.75
C GLU A 59 7.77 -6.37 -14.35
N GLY A 60 8.15 -5.70 -13.26
CA GLY A 60 7.45 -4.53 -12.73
C GLY A 60 6.81 -4.76 -11.37
N GLU A 61 6.50 -3.67 -10.69
CA GLU A 61 5.93 -3.69 -9.35
C GLU A 61 4.41 -3.64 -9.38
N PHE A 62 3.77 -4.36 -8.45
CA PHE A 62 2.33 -4.31 -8.27
C PHE A 62 1.96 -3.09 -7.43
N HIS A 63 1.09 -2.23 -7.97
CA HIS A 63 0.51 -1.12 -7.24
C HIS A 63 -1.01 -1.19 -7.19
N ALA A 64 -1.57 -0.99 -6.00
CA ALA A 64 -3.00 -0.83 -5.80
C ALA A 64 -3.43 0.60 -6.16
N GLY A 65 -4.59 0.74 -6.82
CA GLY A 65 -5.12 2.04 -7.22
C GLY A 65 -6.54 1.94 -7.78
N SER A 66 -7.09 3.06 -8.24
CA SER A 66 -8.44 3.14 -8.79
C SER A 66 -8.66 2.19 -9.99
N TRP A 67 -7.59 1.94 -10.76
CA TRP A 67 -7.58 1.00 -11.89
C TRP A 67 -7.78 -0.47 -11.48
N CYS A 68 -7.58 -0.84 -10.20
CA CYS A 68 -7.79 -2.21 -9.73
C CYS A 68 -9.22 -2.72 -9.97
N ARG A 69 -10.22 -1.83 -10.11
CA ARG A 69 -11.61 -2.21 -10.45
C ARG A 69 -11.73 -2.95 -11.79
N PHE A 70 -10.81 -2.69 -12.71
CA PHE A 70 -10.76 -3.29 -14.05
C PHE A 70 -9.72 -4.42 -14.15
N CYS A 71 -8.94 -4.66 -13.10
CA CYS A 71 -7.89 -5.68 -13.11
C CYS A 71 -8.49 -7.10 -13.05
N LYS A 72 -8.01 -8.01 -13.91
CA LYS A 72 -8.41 -9.43 -13.89
C LYS A 72 -7.99 -10.12 -12.58
N ALA A 73 -6.83 -9.76 -12.04
CA ALA A 73 -6.31 -10.32 -10.79
C ALA A 73 -6.91 -9.69 -9.53
N LYS A 74 -7.92 -8.81 -9.64
CA LYS A 74 -8.41 -7.99 -8.51
C LYS A 74 -8.84 -8.79 -7.27
N ASN A 75 -9.25 -10.05 -7.43
CA ASN A 75 -9.71 -10.91 -6.32
C ASN A 75 -8.55 -11.66 -5.63
N GLN A 76 -7.38 -11.75 -6.27
CA GLN A 76 -6.21 -12.52 -5.78
C GLN A 76 -4.92 -11.69 -5.72
N CYS A 77 -4.99 -10.38 -5.97
CA CYS A 77 -3.82 -9.50 -5.98
C CYS A 77 -3.36 -9.17 -4.56
N ARG A 78 -2.12 -9.57 -4.22
CA ARG A 78 -1.48 -9.31 -2.92
C ARG A 78 -1.40 -7.82 -2.61
N ALA A 79 -0.87 -7.00 -3.53
CA ALA A 79 -0.72 -5.56 -3.33
C ALA A 79 -2.06 -4.86 -3.05
N ARG A 80 -3.15 -5.32 -3.68
CA ARG A 80 -4.48 -4.80 -3.41
C ARG A 80 -4.97 -5.18 -2.00
N ALA A 81 -4.76 -6.42 -1.59
CA ALA A 81 -5.13 -6.87 -0.24
C ALA A 81 -4.36 -6.10 0.85
N GLU A 82 -3.07 -5.89 0.65
CA GLU A 82 -2.21 -5.14 1.57
C GLU A 82 -2.63 -3.67 1.71
N GLU A 83 -2.97 -3.01 0.62
CA GLU A 83 -3.45 -1.61 0.67
C GLU A 83 -4.78 -1.50 1.42
N PHE A 84 -5.72 -2.41 1.20
CA PHE A 84 -6.97 -2.43 1.95
C PHE A 84 -6.75 -2.74 3.44
N LEU A 85 -5.82 -3.64 3.78
CA LEU A 85 -5.46 -3.90 5.18
C LEU A 85 -4.84 -2.67 5.84
N ARG A 86 -3.99 -1.92 5.12
CA ARG A 86 -3.40 -0.67 5.60
C ARG A 86 -4.50 0.36 5.91
N LEU A 87 -5.47 0.53 5.02
CA LEU A 87 -6.62 1.41 5.24
C LEU A 87 -7.47 0.96 6.42
N ALA A 88 -7.77 -0.34 6.52
CA ALA A 88 -8.50 -0.91 7.65
C ALA A 88 -7.77 -0.66 8.98
N LYS A 89 -6.45 -0.79 9.05
CA LYS A 89 -5.67 -0.45 10.26
C LYS A 89 -5.77 1.03 10.65
N MET A 90 -6.01 1.93 9.69
CA MET A 90 -6.21 3.35 9.98
C MET A 90 -7.64 3.62 10.46
N GLU A 91 -8.63 2.96 9.86
CA GLU A 91 -10.05 3.10 10.19
C GLU A 91 -10.43 2.42 11.51
N PHE A 92 -9.83 1.26 11.79
CA PHE A 92 -10.00 0.48 13.04
C PHE A 92 -8.88 0.72 14.04
N ARG A 93 -8.21 1.87 13.99
CA ARG A 93 -7.28 2.24 15.06
C ARG A 93 -8.11 2.38 16.35
N PRO A 94 -7.81 1.60 17.41
CA PRO A 94 -8.48 1.80 18.69
C PRO A 94 -8.24 3.23 19.18
N PRO A 95 -9.18 3.85 19.92
CA PRO A 95 -8.97 5.19 20.44
C PRO A 95 -7.66 5.29 21.22
N ASP A 96 -7.06 6.49 21.25
CA ASP A 96 -5.78 6.70 21.95
C ASP A 96 -5.87 6.42 23.46
N LEU A 97 -7.09 6.40 24.01
CA LEU A 97 -7.40 6.08 25.40
C LEU A 97 -8.29 4.83 25.45
N LEU A 98 -8.09 4.01 26.47
CA LEU A 98 -8.98 2.89 26.78
C LEU A 98 -10.38 3.40 27.14
N SER A 99 -11.41 2.67 26.71
CA SER A 99 -12.79 2.92 27.12
C SER A 99 -13.03 2.50 28.58
N GLU A 100 -14.11 3.00 29.19
CA GLU A 100 -14.48 2.59 30.56
C GLU A 100 -14.78 1.08 30.64
N GLU A 101 -15.35 0.50 29.58
CA GLU A 101 -15.59 -0.95 29.47
C GLU A 101 -14.27 -1.73 29.40
N GLU A 102 -13.31 -1.27 28.59
CA GLU A 102 -11.97 -1.88 28.52
C GLU A 102 -11.26 -1.82 29.86
N ILE A 103 -11.32 -0.67 30.55
CA ILE A 103 -10.77 -0.51 31.90
C ILE A 103 -11.47 -1.45 32.88
N SER A 104 -12.79 -1.58 32.82
CA SER A 104 -13.57 -2.47 33.70
C SER A 104 -13.19 -3.94 33.50
N GLU A 105 -13.02 -4.40 32.26
CA GLU A 105 -12.55 -5.76 31.97
C GLU A 105 -11.13 -6.00 32.48
N ILE A 106 -10.22 -5.03 32.31
CA ILE A 106 -8.87 -5.10 32.86
C ILE A 106 -8.91 -5.18 34.39
N LEU A 107 -9.75 -4.37 35.03
CA LEU A 107 -9.89 -4.35 36.48
C LEU A 107 -10.31 -5.73 37.03
N LYS A 108 -11.24 -6.42 36.37
CA LYS A 108 -11.70 -7.77 36.77
C LYS A 108 -10.56 -8.77 36.88
N ILE A 109 -9.59 -8.72 35.95
CA ILE A 109 -8.46 -9.66 35.92
C ILE A 109 -7.22 -9.15 36.66
N SER A 110 -7.12 -7.84 36.87
CA SER A 110 -5.91 -7.19 37.36
C SER A 110 -5.52 -7.63 38.78
N ASP A 111 -6.50 -7.79 39.68
CA ASP A 111 -6.26 -8.25 41.04
C ASP A 111 -5.73 -9.69 41.09
N GLU A 112 -6.27 -10.57 40.25
CA GLU A 112 -5.81 -11.96 40.15
C GLU A 112 -4.41 -12.03 39.53
N LEU A 113 -4.16 -11.22 38.49
CA LEU A 113 -2.85 -11.12 37.87
C LEU A 113 -1.78 -10.62 38.87
N ALA A 114 -2.12 -9.61 39.69
CA ALA A 114 -1.23 -9.08 40.70
C ALA A 114 -0.91 -10.11 41.79
N LYS A 115 -1.92 -10.85 42.26
CA LYS A 115 -1.73 -11.95 43.21
C LYS A 115 -0.87 -13.05 42.62
N TRP A 116 -1.17 -13.50 41.41
CA TRP A 116 -0.39 -14.52 40.74
C TRP A 116 1.08 -14.09 40.55
N ALA A 117 1.32 -12.82 40.18
CA ALA A 117 2.68 -12.30 40.12
C ALA A 117 3.39 -12.36 41.48
N ALA A 118 2.72 -11.99 42.57
CA ALA A 118 3.27 -12.09 43.92
C ALA A 118 3.55 -13.55 44.34
N ASP A 119 2.67 -14.48 43.97
CA ASP A 119 2.86 -15.91 44.22
C ASP A 119 4.08 -16.45 43.45
N VAL A 120 4.25 -16.03 42.19
CA VAL A 120 5.43 -16.38 41.38
C VAL A 120 6.72 -15.83 42.01
N TYR A 121 6.71 -14.59 42.51
CA TYR A 121 7.85 -14.02 43.22
C TYR A 121 8.19 -14.80 44.48
N SER A 122 7.18 -15.12 45.30
CA SER A 122 7.35 -15.88 46.54
C SER A 122 7.92 -17.27 46.26
N PHE A 123 7.36 -17.96 45.27
CA PHE A 123 7.87 -19.25 44.82
C PHE A 123 9.32 -19.17 44.33
N ALA A 124 9.65 -18.17 43.51
CA ALA A 124 11.01 -18.00 43.01
C ALA A 124 12.02 -17.75 44.15
N GLN A 125 11.64 -16.96 45.15
CA GLN A 125 12.43 -16.69 46.35
C GLN A 125 12.66 -17.97 47.18
N ASP A 126 11.60 -18.73 47.45
CA ASP A 126 11.70 -19.99 48.20
C ASP A 126 12.62 -20.98 47.50
N GLN A 127 12.50 -21.12 46.18
CA GLN A 127 13.38 -21.98 45.39
C GLN A 127 14.84 -21.54 45.42
N ALA A 128 15.10 -20.23 45.45
CA ALA A 128 16.45 -19.71 45.56
C ALA A 128 17.05 -19.93 46.95
N ILE A 129 16.29 -19.65 48.02
CA ILE A 129 16.74 -19.74 49.41
C ILE A 129 16.91 -21.20 49.85
N ILE A 130 15.90 -22.04 49.61
CA ILE A 130 15.84 -23.41 50.15
C ILE A 130 16.63 -24.38 49.27
N HIS A 131 16.54 -24.22 47.95
CA HIS A 131 17.09 -25.19 46.99
C HIS A 131 18.31 -24.65 46.23
N GLY A 132 18.76 -23.42 46.51
CA GLY A 132 19.93 -22.82 45.87
C GLY A 132 19.74 -22.55 44.37
N LYS A 133 18.49 -22.52 43.89
CA LYS A 133 18.18 -22.34 42.47
C LYS A 133 18.51 -20.91 42.03
N GLN A 134 19.23 -20.76 40.93
CA GLN A 134 19.53 -19.45 40.35
C GLN A 134 18.59 -19.11 39.19
N TRP A 135 18.10 -17.88 39.17
CA TRP A 135 17.24 -17.35 38.11
C TRP A 135 18.05 -16.38 37.25
N LYS A 136 18.16 -16.64 35.95
CA LYS A 136 19.02 -15.82 35.08
C LYS A 136 18.48 -14.39 34.98
N GLY A 137 19.26 -13.40 35.44
CA GLY A 137 18.90 -11.98 35.40
C GLY A 137 18.24 -11.44 36.67
N TYR A 138 18.12 -12.27 37.72
CA TYR A 138 17.61 -11.90 39.04
C TYR A 138 18.51 -12.48 40.14
#